data_AF-A0A969NEJ9-F1
#
_entry.id   AF-A0A969NEJ9-F1
#
_cell.length_a   1.000
_cell.length_b   1.000
_cell.length_c   1.000
_cell.angle_alpha   90.00
_cell.angle_beta   90.00
_cell.angle_gamma   90.00
#
_symmetry.space_group_name_H-M   'P 1'
#
loop_
_entity.id
_entity.type
_entity.pdbx_description
1 polymer ?
#
loop_
_entity_poly.entity_id
_entity_poly.type
_entity_poly.pdbx_seq_one_letter_code
_entity_poly.pdbx_strand_id
1 'polypeptide(L)'
;MIDKEWLHVYQPIVYKDINYGYLYLRAFTNIGEISRKRIVRQLILIAGMTFLALLLTSAFQGVITKPIYKLTDFTKEISEHADYSLRIEKQNNDEIGQLYDEYNKMLAVTETSKKDLENHKVHLEEVV
;
A
#
# COMPACT_ATOMS: atom_id res chain seq x y z
N MET A 1 6.87 -23.28 45.04
CA MET A 1 5.57 -23.64 44.42
C MET A 1 4.97 -22.35 43.88
N ILE A 2 4.48 -22.32 42.64
CA ILE A 2 3.86 -21.13 42.05
C ILE A 2 2.36 -21.26 42.26
N ASP A 3 1.78 -20.38 43.07
CA ASP A 3 0.33 -20.17 43.13
C ASP A 3 0.01 -18.83 42.43
N LYS A 4 -1.19 -18.69 41.89
CA LYS A 4 -1.63 -17.82 40.76
C LYS A 4 -1.03 -16.41 40.64
N GLU A 5 -0.51 -15.79 41.71
CA GLU A 5 0.16 -14.48 41.68
C GLU A 5 1.40 -14.37 42.57
N TRP A 6 1.83 -15.46 43.21
CA TRP A 6 2.90 -15.44 44.19
C TRP A 6 3.91 -16.56 43.94
N LEU A 7 5.18 -16.17 43.84
CA LEU A 7 6.31 -17.08 43.87
C LEU A 7 6.67 -17.35 45.33
N HIS A 8 6.51 -18.60 45.76
CA HIS A 8 6.91 -19.06 47.09
C HIS A 8 8.27 -19.77 47.01
N VAL A 9 9.27 -19.22 47.69
CA VAL A 9 10.62 -19.78 47.82
C VAL A 9 10.87 -20.10 49.28
N TYR A 10 11.32 -21.32 49.55
CA TYR A 10 11.71 -21.79 50.87
C TYR A 10 13.19 -22.15 50.82
N GLN A 11 13.99 -21.55 51.68
CA GLN A 11 15.41 -21.86 51.79
C GLN A 11 15.74 -22.28 53.23
N PRO A 12 16.30 -23.48 53.46
CA PRO A 12 16.69 -23.89 54.81
C PRO A 12 17.87 -23.05 55.29
N ILE A 13 17.83 -22.65 56.56
CA ILE A 13 18.94 -21.98 57.24
C ILE A 13 19.72 -23.06 57.98
N VAL A 14 20.83 -23.50 57.38
CA VAL A 14 21.71 -24.53 57.92
C VAL A 14 22.99 -23.88 58.44
N TYR A 15 23.35 -24.17 59.68
CA TYR A 15 24.65 -23.77 60.25
C TYR A 15 25.23 -24.95 61.02
N LYS A 16 26.48 -25.33 60.70
CA LYS A 16 27.16 -26.51 61.27
C LYS A 16 26.30 -27.78 61.21
N ASP A 17 25.71 -28.07 60.05
CA ASP A 17 24.83 -29.23 59.79
C ASP A 17 23.55 -29.30 60.65
N ILE A 18 23.24 -28.24 61.41
CA ILE A 18 22.00 -28.11 62.17
C ILE A 18 21.04 -27.22 61.38
N ASN A 19 19.83 -27.73 61.14
CA ASN A 19 18.75 -26.98 60.50
C ASN A 19 18.05 -26.09 61.55
N TYR A 20 18.22 -24.76 61.40
CA TYR A 20 17.64 -23.76 62.29
C TYR A 20 16.25 -23.26 61.84
N GLY A 21 15.75 -23.77 60.71
CA GLY A 21 14.45 -23.41 60.16
C GLY A 21 14.51 -23.04 58.68
N TYR A 22 13.45 -22.39 58.19
CA TYR A 22 13.30 -22.02 56.78
C TYR A 22 13.11 -20.51 56.64
N LEU A 23 13.93 -19.89 55.79
CA LEU A 23 13.64 -18.58 55.24
C LEU A 23 12.51 -18.72 54.22
N TYR A 24 11.38 -18.08 54.49
CA TYR A 24 10.24 -18.01 53.59
C TYR A 24 10.22 -16.66 52.86
N LEU A 25 10.33 -16.71 51.54
CA LEU A 25 10.20 -15.55 50.66
C LEU A 25 8.96 -15.72 49.78
N ARG A 26 8.14 -14.67 49.75
CA ARG A 26 7.02 -14.53 48.81
C ARG A 26 7.26 -13.32 47.91
N ALA A 27 7.19 -13.51 46.60
CA ALA A 27 7.28 -12.42 45.62
C ALA A 27 6.02 -12.37 44.77
N PHE A 28 5.47 -11.16 44.59
CA PHE A 28 4.28 -10.95 43.78
C PHE A 28 4.65 -10.94 42.30
N THR A 29 3.99 -11.78 41.51
CA THR A 29 4.19 -11.89 40.07
C THR A 29 2.87 -11.60 39.34
N ASN A 30 2.49 -10.32 39.21
CA ASN A 30 1.39 -9.90 38.33
C ASN A 30 1.82 -9.85 36.86
N ILE A 31 2.48 -10.93 36.40
CA ILE A 31 2.96 -11.05 35.03
C ILE A 31 1.76 -11.10 34.07
N GLY A 32 0.64 -11.70 34.48
CA GLY A 32 -0.59 -11.80 33.70
C GLY A 32 -1.23 -10.46 33.32
N GLU A 33 -1.51 -9.57 34.28
CA GLU A 33 -2.19 -8.31 33.96
C GLU A 33 -1.26 -7.27 33.33
N ILE A 34 0.02 -7.25 33.73
CA ILE A 34 1.03 -6.38 33.10
C ILE A 34 1.22 -6.78 31.63
N SER A 35 1.18 -8.07 31.32
CA SER A 35 1.30 -8.57 29.95
C SER A 35 0.03 -8.32 29.15
N ARG A 36 -1.17 -8.49 29.75
CA ARG A 36 -2.44 -8.25 29.06
C ARG A 36 -2.58 -6.81 28.57
N LYS A 37 -2.26 -5.81 29.42
CA LYS A 37 -2.34 -4.39 29.01
C LYS A 37 -1.36 -4.06 27.89
N ARG A 38 -0.16 -4.66 27.90
CA ARG A 38 0.84 -4.47 26.82
C ARG A 38 0.38 -5.07 25.50
N ILE A 39 -0.16 -6.29 25.53
CA ILE A 39 -0.66 -6.99 24.34
C ILE A 39 -1.83 -6.22 23.73
N VAL A 40 -2.82 -5.80 24.53
CA VAL A 40 -3.98 -5.04 24.03
C VAL A 40 -3.54 -3.72 23.38
N ARG A 41 -2.62 -2.99 24.01
CA ARG A 41 -2.07 -1.75 23.43
C ARG A 41 -1.36 -2.01 22.09
N GLN A 42 -0.57 -3.07 21.99
CA GLN A 42 0.09 -3.45 20.74
C GLN A 42 -0.92 -3.81 19.65
N LEU A 43 -1.96 -4.57 19.98
CA LEU A 43 -3.02 -4.93 19.05
C LEU A 43 -3.77 -3.69 18.53
N ILE A 44 -4.07 -2.73 19.40
CA ILE A 44 -4.70 -1.46 18.99
C ILE A 44 -3.79 -0.69 18.04
N LEU A 45 -2.49 -0.61 18.31
CA LEU A 45 -1.53 0.05 17.43
C LEU A 45 -1.44 -0.62 16.07
N ILE A 46 -1.35 -1.96 16.04
CA ILE A 46 -1.33 -2.74 14.79
C ILE A 46 -2.62 -2.51 14.00
N ALA A 47 -3.77 -2.64 14.65
CA ALA A 47 -5.07 -2.41 14.00
C ALA A 47 -5.18 -0.99 13.43
N GLY A 48 -4.73 0.02 14.17
CA GLY A 48 -4.70 1.42 13.72
C GLY A 48 -3.78 1.62 12.51
N MET A 49 -2.58 1.04 12.53
CA MET A 49 -1.64 1.10 11.40
C MET A 49 -2.18 0.39 10.17
N THR A 50 -2.77 -0.80 10.33
CA THR A 50 -3.40 -1.53 9.22
C THR A 50 -4.56 -0.73 8.64
N PHE A 51 -5.40 -0.13 9.48
CA PHE A 51 -6.51 0.72 9.03
C PHE A 51 -6.01 1.94 8.24
N LEU A 52 -5.00 2.65 8.75
CA LEU A 52 -4.36 3.76 8.04
C LEU A 52 -3.77 3.34 6.70
N ALA A 53 -3.09 2.18 6.67
CA ALA A 53 -2.53 1.63 5.43
C ALA A 53 -3.64 1.38 4.39
N LEU A 54 -4.76 0.79 4.80
CA LEU A 54 -5.90 0.55 3.90
C LEU A 54 -6.49 1.85 3.35
N LEU A 55 -6.63 2.88 4.18
CA LEU A 55 -7.08 4.20 3.73
C LEU A 55 -6.13 4.81 2.70
N LEU A 56 -4.82 4.76 2.96
CA LEU A 56 -3.81 5.26 2.02
C LEU A 56 -3.83 4.48 0.70
N THR A 57 -3.89 3.14 0.77
CA THR A 57 -4.00 2.30 -0.43
C THR A 57 -5.25 2.66 -1.25
N SER A 58 -6.40 2.84 -0.60
CA SER A 58 -7.63 3.23 -1.29
C SER A 58 -7.52 4.62 -1.93
N ALA A 59 -6.84 5.57 -1.28
CA ALA A 59 -6.60 6.90 -1.83
C ALA A 59 -5.67 6.85 -3.05
N PHE A 60 -4.55 6.13 -2.96
CA PHE A 60 -3.59 5.98 -4.06
C PHE A 60 -4.20 5.30 -5.29
N GLN A 61 -5.10 4.34 -5.09
CA GLN A 61 -5.84 3.75 -6.20
C GLN A 61 -6.62 4.80 -7.00
N GLY A 62 -7.21 5.78 -6.32
CA GLY A 62 -7.96 6.86 -6.98
C GLY A 62 -7.08 7.86 -7.72
N VAL A 63 -5.95 8.25 -7.11
CA VAL A 63 -5.09 9.34 -7.61
C VAL A 63 -4.09 8.86 -8.67
N ILE A 64 -3.59 7.62 -8.56
CA ILE A 64 -2.52 7.11 -9.43
C ILE A 64 -3.04 5.93 -10.27
N THR A 65 -3.53 4.88 -9.63
CA THR A 65 -3.83 3.62 -10.32
C THR A 65 -4.97 3.75 -11.33
N LYS A 66 -6.08 4.38 -10.95
CA LYS A 66 -7.25 4.57 -11.83
C LYS A 66 -6.91 5.40 -13.08
N PRO A 67 -6.25 6.57 -12.99
CA PRO A 67 -5.80 7.28 -14.18
C PRO A 67 -4.88 6.45 -15.09
N ILE A 68 -3.92 5.71 -14.55
CA ILE A 68 -3.04 4.86 -15.36
C ILE A 68 -3.82 3.79 -16.14
N TYR A 69 -4.81 3.16 -15.48
CA TYR A 69 -5.71 2.22 -16.18
C TYR A 69 -6.55 2.93 -17.26
N LYS A 70 -7.08 4.12 -16.97
CA LYS A 70 -7.83 4.90 -17.98
C LYS A 70 -7.00 5.19 -19.22
N LEU A 71 -5.72 5.54 -19.06
CA LEU A 71 -4.80 5.75 -20.19
C LEU A 71 -4.52 4.44 -20.95
N THR A 72 -4.41 3.32 -20.23
CA THR A 72 -4.21 2.00 -20.84
C THR A 72 -5.41 1.60 -21.68
N ASP A 73 -6.62 1.71 -21.13
CA ASP A 73 -7.87 1.40 -21.83
C ASP A 73 -8.04 2.31 -23.05
N PHE A 74 -7.76 3.60 -22.90
CA PHE A 74 -7.80 4.57 -23.99
C PHE A 74 -6.80 4.24 -25.12
N THR A 75 -5.59 3.84 -24.75
CA THR A 75 -4.57 3.40 -25.72
C THR A 75 -5.01 2.16 -26.49
N LYS A 76 -5.66 1.22 -25.79
CA LYS A 76 -6.21 0.02 -26.40
C LYS A 76 -7.34 0.33 -27.38
N GLU A 77 -8.26 1.22 -27.02
CA GLU A 77 -9.35 1.69 -27.90
C GLU A 77 -8.80 2.29 -29.21
N ILE A 78 -7.80 3.18 -29.11
CA ILE A 78 -7.15 3.76 -30.29
C ILE A 78 -6.47 2.68 -31.13
N SER A 79 -5.79 1.72 -30.50
CA SER A 79 -5.06 0.66 -31.22
C SER A 79 -6.00 -0.29 -31.95
N GLU A 80 -7.18 -0.58 -31.39
CA GLU A 80 -8.18 -1.47 -31.99
C GLU A 80 -8.94 -0.81 -33.15
N HIS A 81 -9.25 0.49 -33.04
CA HIS A 81 -10.04 1.22 -34.02
C HIS A 81 -9.20 2.06 -35.01
N ALA A 82 -7.91 2.22 -34.76
CA ALA A 82 -6.99 3.09 -35.52
C ALA A 82 -7.50 4.54 -35.69
N ASP A 83 -8.32 5.00 -34.74
CA ASP A 83 -8.85 6.35 -34.66
C ASP A 83 -7.94 7.22 -33.78
N TYR A 84 -7.02 7.92 -34.44
CA TYR A 84 -6.05 8.81 -33.78
C TYR A 84 -6.61 10.22 -33.54
N SER A 85 -7.90 10.48 -33.83
CA SER A 85 -8.54 11.77 -33.55
C SER A 85 -9.02 11.88 -32.10
N LEU A 86 -9.19 10.75 -31.42
CA LEU A 86 -9.58 10.67 -30.02
C LEU A 86 -8.56 11.40 -29.12
N ARG A 87 -9.05 12.00 -28.02
CA ARG A 87 -8.21 12.66 -27.01
C ARG A 87 -8.61 12.25 -25.61
N ILE A 88 -7.62 11.99 -24.76
CA ILE A 88 -7.89 11.69 -23.36
C ILE A 88 -8.11 12.99 -22.59
N GLU A 89 -9.20 13.04 -21.84
CA GLU A 89 -9.51 14.19 -20.99
C GLU A 89 -8.65 14.19 -19.73
N LYS A 90 -7.96 15.31 -19.51
CA LYS A 90 -7.18 15.60 -18.32
C LYS A 90 -8.08 15.82 -17.11
N GLN A 91 -7.89 15.03 -16.06
CA GLN A 91 -8.69 15.11 -14.82
C GLN A 91 -7.99 15.92 -13.72
N ASN A 92 -6.65 15.93 -13.70
CA ASN A 92 -5.85 16.59 -12.68
C ASN A 92 -4.76 17.46 -13.31
N ASN A 93 -4.23 18.44 -12.58
CA ASN A 93 -3.11 19.29 -13.00
C ASN A 93 -1.76 18.85 -12.38
N ASP A 94 -1.62 17.56 -12.11
CA ASP A 94 -0.43 16.91 -11.56
C ASP A 94 0.42 16.26 -12.67
N GLU A 95 1.42 15.47 -12.29
CA GLU A 95 2.29 14.73 -13.20
C GLU A 95 1.51 13.75 -14.10
N ILE A 96 0.40 13.20 -13.61
CA ILE A 96 -0.47 12.33 -14.41
C ILE A 96 -1.24 13.15 -15.45
N GLY A 97 -1.71 14.33 -15.05
CA GLY A 97 -2.28 15.29 -15.98
C GLY A 97 -1.32 15.73 -17.09
N GLN A 98 -0.07 16.00 -16.74
CA GLN A 98 0.98 16.32 -17.73
C GLN A 98 1.25 15.14 -18.66
N LEU A 99 1.26 13.91 -18.15
CA LEU A 99 1.38 12.71 -18.98
C LEU A 99 0.26 12.61 -20.03
N TYR A 100 -0.98 12.96 -19.66
CA TYR A 100 -2.11 12.98 -20.61
C TYR A 100 -1.92 14.05 -21.69
N ASP A 101 -1.43 15.24 -21.30
CA ASP A 101 -1.14 16.31 -22.25
C ASP A 101 -0.08 15.88 -23.27
N GLU A 102 1.02 15.26 -22.81
CA GLU A 102 2.07 14.76 -23.69
C GLU A 102 1.59 13.59 -24.57
N TYR A 103 0.75 12.70 -24.05
CA TYR A 103 0.14 11.63 -24.84
C TYR A 103 -0.76 12.18 -25.97
N ASN A 104 -1.58 13.19 -25.67
CA ASN A 104 -2.42 13.85 -26.68
C ASN A 104 -1.57 14.54 -27.78
N LYS A 105 -0.41 15.11 -27.43
CA LYS A 105 0.53 15.66 -28.44
C LYS A 105 1.07 14.57 -29.36
N MET A 106 1.45 13.42 -28.82
CA MET A 106 1.89 12.26 -29.62
C MET A 106 0.79 11.79 -30.58
N LEU A 107 -0.47 11.75 -30.13
CA LEU A 107 -1.60 11.41 -31.01
C LEU A 107 -1.78 12.42 -32.16
N ALA A 108 -1.66 13.72 -31.87
CA ALA A 108 -1.76 14.75 -32.90
C ALA A 108 -0.69 14.61 -34.00
N VAL A 109 0.54 14.25 -33.61
CA VAL A 109 1.63 13.96 -34.56
C VAL A 109 1.30 12.73 -35.41
N THR A 110 0.79 11.67 -34.78
CA THR A 110 0.42 10.41 -35.47
C THR A 110 -0.72 10.62 -36.45
N GLU A 111 -1.76 11.36 -36.05
CA GLU A 111 -2.90 11.72 -36.89
C GLU A 111 -2.46 12.53 -38.13
N THR A 112 -1.62 13.54 -37.92
CA THR A 112 -1.06 14.36 -39.01
C THR A 112 -0.27 13.49 -39.99
N SER A 113 0.60 12.63 -39.46
CA SER A 113 1.42 11.73 -40.29
C SER A 113 0.56 10.77 -41.13
N LYS A 114 -0.54 10.27 -40.57
CA LYS A 114 -1.48 9.38 -41.27
C LYS A 114 -2.20 10.12 -42.42
N LYS A 115 -2.65 11.36 -42.16
CA LYS A 115 -3.31 12.19 -43.15
C LYS A 115 -2.38 12.56 -44.32
N ASP A 116 -1.12 12.88 -44.03
CA ASP A 116 -0.14 13.16 -45.08
C ASP A 116 0.09 11.94 -45.96
N LEU A 117 0.18 10.74 -45.38
CA LEU A 117 0.33 9.49 -46.13
C LEU A 117 -0.88 9.22 -47.05
N GLU A 118 -2.10 9.50 -46.59
CA GLU A 118 -3.32 9.36 -47.40
C GLU A 118 -3.35 10.36 -48.57
N ASN A 119 -3.00 11.62 -48.33
CA ASN A 119 -2.95 12.65 -49.37
C ASN A 119 -1.93 12.29 -50.48
N HIS A 120 -0.78 11.74 -50.12
CA HIS A 120 0.23 11.33 -51.11
C HIS A 120 -0.25 10.17 -51.98
N LYS A 121 -1.05 9.24 -51.43
CA LYS A 121 -1.65 8.16 -52.23
C LYS A 121 -2.66 8.68 -53.23
N VAL A 122 -3.55 9.58 -52.81
CA VAL A 122 -4.55 10.20 -53.70
C VAL A 122 -3.89 10.96 -54.85
N HIS A 123 -2.83 11.73 -54.56
CA HIS A 123 -2.13 12.48 -55.60
C HIS A 123 -1.46 11.59 -56.66
N LEU A 124 -0.95 10.40 -56.26
CA LEU A 124 -0.37 9.45 -57.22
C LEU A 124 -1.42 8.79 -58.12
N GLU A 125 -2.67 8.66 -57.67
CA GLU A 125 -3.77 8.11 -58.47
C GLU A 125 -4.34 9.14 -59.47
N GLU A 126 -4.23 10.45 -59.21
CA GLU A 126 -4.66 11.50 -60.16
C GLU A 126 -3.66 11.74 -61.31
N VAL A 127 -2.40 11.32 -61.16
CA VAL A 127 -1.32 11.59 -62.13
C VAL A 127 -1.12 10.42 -63.13
N VAL A 128 -1.94 9.36 -63.04
CA VAL A 128 -1.97 8.21 -63.96
C VAL A 128 -3.23 8.26 -64.83
#